data_AF-Q7YZP2-F1
#
_entry.id   AF-Q7YZP2-F1
#
_cell.length_a   1.000
_cell.length_b   1.000
_cell.length_c   1.000
_cell.angle_alpha   90.00
_cell.angle_beta   90.00
_cell.angle_gamma   90.00
#
_symmetry.space_group_name_H-M   'P 1'
#
loop_
_entity.id
_entity.type
_entity.pdbx_description
1 polymer ?
#
loop_
_entity_poly.entity_id
_entity_poly.type
_entity_poly.pdbx_seq_one_letter_code
_entity_poly.pdbx_strand_id
1 'polypeptide(L)'
;TEGDSAKTLCTAGLAVKDRDYFGVFPLRGKPLNVREASLKKLAACEEIQCVMKIMGLDIRQKYENTDGLRYGHLMIMSDQDHDGSHIKGLLINFIHCFWPNLLRVPGFLQQFITPIVKARPKGRGGAGKAISFFSMPDYFEWKKAIGDNLSNYQIRYYKGLGTSGAEEGREYFENIDRHRLSFVEQDQSEEDRIVMAFGKDRVEDRKEWITNFKTNVNVNESMDYSVRQVSYRDFVDKELILFSIADCERSIPSAIDGFKPGQRKILFSCFKRNLVNSIKVVQLAGYVSEHSAYHHGEQSLVQTIVGMAQDFVGSNNVPLLRKDGQFGTRLHGGKDHAAPRYIFT
;
A
#
# COMPACT_ATOMS: atom_id res chain seq x y z
N THR A 1 8.26 -6.33 6.74
CA THR A 1 6.80 -6.21 6.82
C THR A 1 6.42 -4.74 6.76
N GLU A 2 5.26 -4.39 6.21
CA GLU A 2 4.73 -3.02 6.29
C GLU A 2 4.16 -2.74 7.69
N GLY A 3 4.90 -1.99 8.50
CA GLY A 3 4.49 -1.63 9.86
C GLY A 3 4.56 -2.77 10.88
N ASP A 4 4.29 -2.38 12.14
CA ASP A 4 4.33 -3.29 13.30
C ASP A 4 3.12 -4.23 13.37
N SER A 5 1.97 -3.84 12.79
CA SER A 5 0.79 -4.69 12.68
C SER A 5 1.10 -5.96 11.88
N ALA A 6 1.73 -5.80 10.72
CA ALA A 6 2.16 -6.92 9.88
C ALA A 6 3.25 -7.76 10.56
N LYS A 7 4.20 -7.14 11.27
CA LYS A 7 5.20 -7.87 12.07
C LYS A 7 4.54 -8.78 13.10
N THR A 8 3.54 -8.27 13.82
CA THR A 8 2.83 -9.03 14.85
C THR A 8 2.19 -10.28 14.25
N LEU A 9 1.55 -10.15 13.08
CA LEU A 9 0.98 -11.29 12.34
C LEU A 9 2.07 -12.33 11.99
N CYS A 10 3.23 -11.91 11.48
CA CYS A 10 4.33 -12.83 11.19
C CYS A 10 4.82 -13.55 12.45
N THR A 11 5.08 -12.79 13.52
CA THR A 11 5.63 -13.37 14.75
C THR A 11 4.66 -14.33 15.44
N ALA A 12 3.36 -14.14 15.25
CA ALA A 12 2.31 -15.01 15.75
C ALA A 12 2.09 -16.25 14.87
N GLY A 13 2.33 -16.12 13.56
CA GLY A 13 2.21 -17.21 12.59
C GLY A 13 3.40 -18.16 12.54
N LEU A 14 4.62 -17.65 12.78
CA LEU A 14 5.85 -18.45 12.79
C LEU A 14 5.86 -19.39 14.00
N ALA A 15 5.93 -20.70 13.74
CA ALA A 15 6.14 -21.70 14.77
C ALA A 15 7.56 -21.57 15.36
N VAL A 16 7.79 -22.19 16.51
CA VAL A 16 9.10 -22.15 17.18
C VAL A 16 10.22 -22.66 16.27
N LYS A 17 9.94 -23.70 15.47
CA LYS A 17 10.90 -24.29 14.52
C LYS A 17 11.17 -23.40 13.29
N ASP A 18 10.25 -22.52 12.93
CA ASP A 18 10.42 -21.63 11.78
C ASP A 18 11.39 -20.48 12.12
N ARG A 19 11.58 -20.17 13.40
CA ARG A 19 12.45 -19.06 13.85
C ARG A 19 13.94 -19.30 13.57
N ASP A 20 14.33 -20.55 13.33
CA ASP A 20 15.70 -20.88 12.94
C ASP A 20 16.01 -20.38 11.50
N TYR A 21 14.99 -20.29 10.65
CA TYR A 21 15.14 -19.96 9.23
C TYR A 21 14.51 -18.61 8.82
N PHE A 22 13.60 -18.07 9.64
CA PHE A 22 12.85 -16.84 9.33
C PHE A 22 13.17 -15.70 10.32
N GLY A 23 13.64 -14.58 9.77
CA GLY A 23 13.74 -13.29 10.47
C GLY A 23 12.62 -12.34 10.05
N VAL A 24 12.14 -11.51 10.98
CA VAL A 24 11.08 -10.51 10.71
C VAL A 24 11.55 -9.11 11.07
N PHE A 25 11.51 -8.19 10.10
CA PHE A 25 11.86 -6.78 10.28
C PHE A 25 10.71 -5.86 9.79
N PRO A 26 10.21 -4.94 10.62
CA PRO A 26 9.17 -3.99 10.23
C PRO A 26 9.77 -2.76 9.54
N LEU A 27 9.17 -2.39 8.41
CA LEU A 27 9.38 -1.10 7.77
C LEU A 27 8.49 -0.07 8.45
N ARG A 28 9.03 1.12 8.73
CA ARG A 28 8.33 2.23 9.39
C ARG A 28 7.39 2.97 8.44
N GLY A 29 7.62 2.87 7.13
CA GLY A 29 6.80 3.54 6.12
C GLY A 29 7.29 3.25 4.71
N LYS A 30 7.05 4.20 3.80
CA LYS A 30 7.49 4.09 2.41
C LYS A 30 9.03 4.16 2.34
N PRO A 31 9.71 3.13 1.81
CA PRO A 31 11.16 3.15 1.68
C PRO A 31 11.64 4.33 0.85
N LEU A 32 12.85 4.80 1.13
CA LEU A 32 13.48 5.84 0.33
C LEU A 32 13.72 5.34 -1.10
N ASN A 33 13.30 6.09 -2.12
CA ASN A 33 13.76 5.83 -3.49
C ASN A 33 15.27 6.15 -3.57
N VAL A 34 16.09 5.11 -3.55
CA VAL A 34 17.55 5.21 -3.47
C VAL A 34 18.20 5.69 -4.76
N ARG A 35 17.57 5.47 -5.92
CA ARG A 35 18.08 5.88 -7.24
C ARG A 35 18.24 7.40 -7.35
N GLU A 36 17.39 8.11 -6.63
CA GLU A 36 17.32 9.57 -6.61
C GLU A 36 17.90 10.19 -5.33
N ALA A 37 18.34 9.36 -4.38
CA ALA A 37 18.82 9.82 -3.10
C ALA A 37 20.31 10.15 -3.17
N SER A 38 20.70 11.30 -2.62
CA SER A 38 22.11 11.57 -2.39
C SER A 38 22.70 10.58 -1.37
N LEU A 39 24.00 10.30 -1.46
CA LEU A 39 24.70 9.42 -0.51
C LEU A 39 24.49 9.85 0.95
N LYS A 40 24.42 11.16 1.20
CA LYS A 40 24.11 11.72 2.54
C LYS A 40 22.71 11.30 3.02
N LYS A 41 21.71 11.36 2.14
CA LYS A 41 20.32 10.96 2.47
C LYS A 41 20.21 9.45 2.67
N LEU A 42 20.92 8.67 1.86
CA LEU A 42 21.00 7.22 1.99
C LEU A 42 21.65 6.79 3.33
N ALA A 43 22.77 7.43 3.69
CA ALA A 43 23.50 7.16 4.93
C ALA A 43 22.68 7.55 6.18
N ALA A 44 21.89 8.63 6.09
CA ALA A 44 20.99 9.05 7.16
C ALA A 44 19.69 8.22 7.25
N CYS A 45 19.39 7.37 6.25
CA CYS A 45 18.19 6.55 6.24
C CYS A 45 18.39 5.28 7.07
N GLU A 46 18.05 5.35 8.37
CA GLU A 46 18.18 4.23 9.31
C GLU A 46 17.55 2.93 8.79
N GLU A 47 16.41 3.02 8.12
CA GLU A 47 15.67 1.86 7.62
C GLU A 47 16.46 1.06 6.58
N ILE A 48 17.01 1.74 5.56
CA ILE A 48 17.87 1.11 4.55
C ILE A 48 19.14 0.57 5.19
N GLN A 49 19.76 1.32 6.11
CA GLN A 49 20.95 0.86 6.83
C GLN A 49 20.69 -0.40 7.66
N CYS A 50 19.53 -0.49 8.31
CA CYS A 50 19.11 -1.68 9.05
C CYS A 50 18.90 -2.87 8.12
N VAL A 51 18.20 -2.70 6.99
CA VAL A 51 18.00 -3.78 6.00
C VAL A 51 19.35 -4.30 5.50
N MET A 52 20.27 -3.40 5.13
CA MET A 52 21.62 -3.76 4.71
C MET A 52 22.37 -4.56 5.77
N LYS A 53 22.38 -4.08 7.02
CA LYS A 53 23.05 -4.78 8.14
C LYS A 53 22.44 -6.14 8.45
N ILE A 54 21.11 -6.26 8.41
CA ILE A 54 20.41 -7.51 8.70
C ILE A 54 20.74 -8.55 7.63
N MET A 55 20.68 -8.17 6.35
CA MET A 55 20.97 -9.04 5.22
C MET A 55 22.47 -9.30 5.01
N GLY A 56 23.35 -8.44 5.53
CA GLY A 56 24.79 -8.51 5.28
C GLY A 56 25.20 -7.91 3.93
N LEU A 57 24.45 -6.91 3.43
CA LEU A 57 24.68 -6.28 2.14
C LEU A 57 25.66 -5.11 2.25
N ASP A 58 26.62 -5.05 1.32
CA ASP A 58 27.58 -3.97 1.14
C ASP A 58 27.45 -3.37 -0.26
N ILE A 59 27.23 -2.06 -0.34
CA ILE A 59 27.07 -1.31 -1.61
C ILE A 59 28.33 -1.40 -2.49
N ARG A 60 29.50 -1.66 -1.90
CA ARG A 60 30.77 -1.77 -2.64
C ARG A 60 30.98 -3.15 -3.27
N GLN A 61 30.21 -4.15 -2.84
CA GLN A 61 30.35 -5.52 -3.31
C GLN A 61 29.36 -5.81 -4.43
N LYS A 62 29.80 -6.67 -5.35
CA LYS A 62 28.93 -7.27 -6.37
C LYS A 62 28.62 -8.70 -5.93
N TYR A 63 27.34 -9.04 -5.90
CA TYR A 63 26.88 -10.36 -5.49
C TYR A 63 26.34 -11.09 -6.72
N GLU A 64 26.92 -12.25 -7.04
CA GLU A 64 26.43 -13.16 -8.09
C GLU A 64 25.51 -14.25 -7.53
N ASN A 65 25.58 -14.46 -6.22
CA ASN A 65 24.79 -15.43 -5.47
C ASN A 65 24.55 -14.90 -4.05
N THR A 66 23.97 -15.73 -3.18
CA THR A 66 23.64 -15.38 -1.80
C THR A 66 24.74 -15.75 -0.80
N ASP A 67 25.90 -16.24 -1.25
CA ASP A 67 26.99 -16.63 -0.39
C ASP A 67 27.57 -15.40 0.33
N GLY A 68 27.83 -15.54 1.63
CA GLY A 68 28.31 -14.44 2.48
C GLY A 68 27.22 -13.47 2.95
N LEU A 69 25.99 -13.56 2.42
CA LEU A 69 24.83 -12.88 3.01
C LEU A 69 24.37 -13.61 4.27
N ARG A 70 23.77 -12.87 5.20
CA ARG A 70 23.21 -13.44 6.43
C ARG A 70 21.89 -14.17 6.19
N TYR A 71 21.19 -13.84 5.11
CA TYR A 71 19.95 -14.47 4.67
C TYR A 71 20.00 -14.69 3.16
N GLY A 72 19.58 -15.88 2.71
CA GLY A 72 19.52 -16.23 1.28
C GLY A 72 18.27 -15.72 0.56
N HIS A 73 17.24 -15.29 1.30
CA HIS A 73 15.98 -14.84 0.73
C HIS A 73 15.49 -13.57 1.44
N LEU A 74 14.88 -12.67 0.67
CA LEU A 74 14.21 -11.47 1.13
C LEU A 74 12.73 -11.56 0.75
N MET A 75 11.88 -11.79 1.75
CA MET A 75 10.43 -11.87 1.57
C MET A 75 9.76 -10.55 1.96
N ILE A 76 9.05 -9.95 1.00
CA ILE A 76 8.30 -8.71 1.18
C ILE A 76 6.86 -9.06 1.58
N MET A 77 6.42 -8.53 2.71
CA MET A 77 5.06 -8.69 3.20
C MET A 77 4.47 -7.32 3.48
N SER A 78 3.57 -6.88 2.61
CA SER A 78 2.86 -5.60 2.66
C SER A 78 1.35 -5.84 2.72
N ASP A 79 0.59 -4.80 3.01
CA ASP A 79 -0.85 -4.87 2.83
C ASP A 79 -1.17 -5.13 1.35
N GLN A 80 -2.24 -5.89 1.07
CA GLN A 80 -2.67 -6.21 -0.29
C GLN A 80 -3.52 -5.06 -0.85
N ASP A 81 -2.95 -3.85 -0.79
CA ASP A 81 -3.49 -2.61 -1.33
C ASP A 81 -2.48 -1.92 -2.26
N HIS A 82 -2.90 -0.81 -2.86
CA HIS A 82 -2.07 -0.07 -3.80
C HIS A 82 -0.78 0.48 -3.17
N ASP A 83 -0.82 0.97 -1.92
CA ASP A 83 0.36 1.52 -1.26
C ASP A 83 1.38 0.40 -0.91
N GLY A 84 0.89 -0.79 -0.59
CA GLY A 84 1.71 -1.99 -0.42
C GLY A 84 2.46 -2.37 -1.70
N SER A 85 1.79 -2.34 -2.86
CA SER A 85 2.45 -2.55 -4.16
C SER A 85 3.56 -1.53 -4.43
N HIS A 86 3.38 -0.27 -4.03
CA HIS A 86 4.45 0.72 -4.12
C HIS A 86 5.65 0.42 -3.20
N ILE A 87 5.40 -0.06 -1.98
CA ILE A 87 6.47 -0.48 -1.06
C ILE A 87 7.27 -1.65 -1.66
N LYS A 88 6.58 -2.65 -2.23
CA LYS A 88 7.23 -3.75 -2.96
C LYS A 88 8.15 -3.23 -4.06
N GLY A 89 7.63 -2.32 -4.89
CA GLY A 89 8.38 -1.72 -5.98
C GLY A 89 9.60 -0.91 -5.52
N LEU A 90 9.50 -0.16 -4.42
CA LEU A 90 10.62 0.57 -3.84
C LEU A 90 11.73 -0.36 -3.33
N LEU A 91 11.38 -1.51 -2.75
CA LEU A 91 12.35 -2.53 -2.32
C LEU A 91 13.00 -3.24 -3.52
N ILE A 92 12.23 -3.58 -4.55
CA ILE A 92 12.75 -4.11 -5.82
C ILE A 92 13.75 -3.11 -6.41
N ASN A 93 13.37 -1.83 -6.50
CA ASN A 93 14.25 -0.77 -7.00
C ASN A 93 15.50 -0.59 -6.13
N PHE A 94 15.38 -0.73 -4.80
CA PHE A 94 16.53 -0.68 -3.89
C PHE A 94 17.56 -1.76 -4.20
N ILE A 95 17.13 -3.02 -4.32
CA ILE A 95 18.02 -4.13 -4.69
C ILE A 95 18.55 -3.93 -6.12
N HIS A 96 17.70 -3.58 -7.09
CA HIS A 96 18.09 -3.33 -8.47
C HIS A 96 19.18 -2.24 -8.58
N CYS A 97 19.06 -1.16 -7.81
CA CYS A 97 19.95 -0.02 -7.90
C CYS A 97 21.38 -0.33 -7.45
N PHE A 98 21.56 -1.19 -6.45
CA PHE A 98 22.88 -1.48 -5.87
C PHE A 98 23.42 -2.86 -6.27
N TRP A 99 22.54 -3.85 -6.41
CA TRP A 99 22.90 -5.25 -6.64
C TRP A 99 21.94 -5.92 -7.65
N PRO A 100 21.94 -5.49 -8.93
CA PRO A 100 21.03 -6.01 -9.95
C PRO A 100 21.13 -7.53 -10.11
N ASN A 101 22.33 -8.11 -10.01
CA ASN A 101 22.55 -9.55 -10.12
C ASN A 101 21.82 -10.37 -9.04
N LEU A 102 21.49 -9.79 -7.86
CA LEU A 102 20.68 -10.48 -6.85
C LEU A 102 19.24 -10.71 -7.31
N LEU A 103 18.70 -9.87 -8.19
CA LEU A 103 17.35 -10.06 -8.73
C LEU A 103 17.25 -11.27 -9.66
N ARG A 104 18.38 -11.72 -10.21
CA ARG A 104 18.50 -12.93 -11.06
C ARG A 104 18.61 -14.21 -10.25
N VAL A 105 19.02 -14.11 -8.99
CA VAL A 105 19.20 -15.28 -8.13
C VAL A 105 17.80 -15.88 -7.84
N PRO A 106 17.53 -17.14 -8.25
CA PRO A 106 16.21 -17.72 -8.13
C PRO A 106 15.70 -17.73 -6.69
N GLY A 107 14.54 -17.12 -6.49
CA GLY A 107 13.89 -17.07 -5.18
C GLY A 107 14.56 -16.13 -4.18
N PHE A 108 15.59 -15.34 -4.55
CA PHE A 108 16.16 -14.33 -3.65
C PHE A 108 15.07 -13.35 -3.21
N LEU A 109 14.37 -12.72 -4.16
CA LEU A 109 13.25 -11.85 -3.84
C LEU A 109 11.93 -12.61 -3.89
N GLN A 110 11.16 -12.51 -2.82
CA GLN A 110 9.87 -13.16 -2.66
C GLN A 110 8.85 -12.14 -2.19
N GLN A 111 7.57 -12.37 -2.50
CA GLN A 111 6.47 -11.67 -1.87
C GLN A 111 5.56 -12.65 -1.13
N PHE A 112 5.03 -12.18 -0.01
CA PHE A 112 3.99 -12.84 0.75
C PHE A 112 2.66 -12.13 0.45
N ILE A 113 1.73 -12.85 -0.17
CA ILE A 113 0.38 -12.35 -0.49
C ILE A 113 -0.61 -12.85 0.55
N THR A 114 -1.62 -12.04 0.87
CA THR A 114 -2.74 -12.44 1.71
C THR A 114 -4.07 -12.26 0.97
N PRO A 115 -5.12 -13.04 1.31
CA PRO A 115 -6.43 -12.86 0.70
C PRO A 115 -7.00 -11.45 0.96
N ILE A 116 -7.57 -10.83 -0.08
CA ILE A 116 -8.29 -9.54 0.01
C ILE A 116 -9.72 -9.77 0.50
N VAL A 117 -10.33 -10.90 0.12
CA VAL A 117 -11.69 -11.27 0.52
C VAL A 117 -11.70 -12.71 1.00
N LYS A 118 -12.36 -12.98 2.13
CA LYS A 118 -12.75 -14.34 2.51
C LYS A 118 -14.27 -14.49 2.58
N ALA A 119 -14.78 -15.56 1.98
CA ALA A 119 -16.17 -15.97 2.06
C ALA A 119 -16.29 -17.21 2.97
N ARG A 120 -17.00 -17.08 4.10
CA ARG A 120 -17.25 -18.18 5.04
C ARG A 120 -18.70 -18.66 4.94
N PRO A 121 -18.97 -19.95 4.73
CA PRO A 121 -20.35 -20.47 4.73
C PRO A 121 -21.07 -20.21 6.06
N LYS A 122 -22.34 -19.82 6.00
CA LYS A 122 -23.26 -19.67 7.14
C LYS A 122 -24.03 -20.99 7.31
N GLY A 123 -23.88 -21.64 8.47
CA GLY A 123 -24.63 -22.87 8.79
C GLY A 123 -24.31 -23.42 10.19
N ARG A 124 -25.25 -24.18 10.77
CA ARG A 124 -25.09 -24.88 12.07
C ARG A 124 -23.97 -25.93 11.94
N GLY A 125 -22.75 -25.51 12.23
CA GLY A 125 -21.58 -26.38 12.21
C GLY A 125 -20.26 -25.65 11.91
N GLY A 126 -20.29 -24.46 11.28
CA GLY A 126 -19.09 -23.63 11.06
C GLY A 126 -17.92 -24.29 10.31
N ALA A 127 -18.07 -25.54 9.86
CA ALA A 127 -17.00 -26.42 9.39
C ALA A 127 -16.78 -26.40 7.87
N GLY A 128 -17.36 -25.41 7.17
CA GLY A 128 -17.08 -25.21 5.75
C GLY A 128 -15.76 -24.46 5.56
N LYS A 129 -14.86 -24.99 4.74
CA LYS A 129 -13.58 -24.34 4.41
C LYS A 129 -13.85 -22.94 3.84
N ALA A 130 -13.20 -21.92 4.42
CA ALA A 130 -13.32 -20.55 3.94
C ALA A 130 -12.73 -20.44 2.53
N ILE A 131 -13.44 -19.78 1.62
CA ILE A 131 -12.93 -19.49 0.28
C ILE A 131 -12.17 -18.17 0.35
N SER A 132 -10.92 -18.19 -0.10
CA SER A 132 -10.01 -17.04 -0.05
C SER A 132 -9.75 -16.52 -1.46
N PHE A 133 -9.97 -15.23 -1.67
CA PHE A 133 -9.74 -14.53 -2.93
C PHE A 133 -8.59 -13.55 -2.78
N PHE A 134 -7.62 -13.63 -3.69
CA PHE A 134 -6.42 -12.78 -3.70
C PHE A 134 -6.54 -11.60 -4.66
N SER A 135 -7.57 -11.60 -5.51
CA SER A 135 -7.91 -10.50 -6.41
C SER A 135 -9.41 -10.17 -6.29
N MET A 136 -9.76 -8.91 -6.55
CA MET A 136 -11.17 -8.50 -6.67
C MET A 136 -11.86 -9.12 -7.89
N PRO A 137 -11.22 -9.22 -9.08
CA PRO A 137 -11.78 -9.96 -10.21
C PRO A 137 -12.22 -11.38 -9.85
N ASP A 138 -11.37 -12.19 -9.21
CA ASP A 138 -11.69 -13.58 -8.82
C ASP A 138 -12.94 -13.62 -7.91
N TYR A 139 -13.01 -12.67 -6.96
CA TYR A 139 -14.15 -12.55 -6.07
C TYR A 139 -15.44 -12.19 -6.83
N PHE A 140 -15.39 -11.27 -7.78
CA PHE A 140 -16.56 -10.88 -8.56
C PHE A 140 -17.03 -11.97 -9.52
N GLU A 141 -16.11 -12.70 -10.15
CA GLU A 141 -16.43 -13.87 -10.96
C GLU A 141 -17.11 -14.96 -10.13
N TRP A 142 -16.54 -15.29 -8.96
CA TRP A 142 -17.16 -16.22 -8.03
C TRP A 142 -18.54 -15.73 -7.55
N LYS A 143 -18.65 -14.45 -7.18
CA LYS A 143 -19.91 -13.84 -6.74
C LYS A 143 -20.99 -13.96 -7.82
N LYS A 144 -20.62 -13.75 -9.08
CA LYS A 144 -21.53 -13.89 -10.23
C LYS A 144 -21.94 -15.35 -10.43
N ALA A 145 -21.00 -16.29 -10.28
CA ALA A 145 -21.25 -17.72 -10.46
C ALA A 145 -22.20 -18.29 -9.39
N ILE A 146 -22.10 -17.85 -8.13
CA ILE A 146 -22.96 -18.37 -7.05
C ILE A 146 -24.37 -17.76 -7.01
N GLY A 147 -24.56 -16.58 -7.60
CA GLY A 147 -25.84 -15.87 -7.65
C GLY A 147 -26.47 -15.68 -6.26
N ASP A 148 -27.72 -16.11 -6.11
CA ASP A 148 -28.54 -15.93 -4.89
C ASP A 148 -27.99 -16.68 -3.66
N ASN A 149 -27.12 -17.68 -3.89
CA ASN A 149 -26.45 -18.42 -2.81
C ASN A 149 -25.43 -17.57 -2.05
N LEU A 150 -25.14 -16.34 -2.48
CA LEU A 150 -24.29 -15.40 -1.74
C LEU A 150 -24.81 -15.13 -0.32
N SER A 151 -26.14 -15.17 -0.14
CA SER A 151 -26.78 -15.02 1.18
C SER A 151 -26.30 -16.05 2.20
N ASN A 152 -25.91 -17.25 1.73
CA ASN A 152 -25.36 -18.35 2.52
C ASN A 152 -23.89 -18.12 2.94
N TYR A 153 -23.25 -17.01 2.56
CA TYR A 153 -21.88 -16.71 2.94
C TYR A 153 -21.79 -15.42 3.77
N GLN A 154 -20.89 -15.42 4.75
CA GLN A 154 -20.41 -14.23 5.41
C GLN A 154 -19.14 -13.76 4.68
N ILE A 155 -19.23 -12.58 4.06
CA ILE A 155 -18.12 -11.98 3.32
C ILE A 155 -17.39 -11.03 4.23
N ARG A 156 -16.06 -11.18 4.32
CA ARG A 156 -15.19 -10.26 5.06
C ARG A 156 -14.09 -9.75 4.13
N TYR A 157 -13.94 -8.43 4.12
CA TYR A 157 -12.89 -7.72 3.40
C TYR A 157 -11.69 -7.51 4.32
N TYR A 158 -10.48 -7.82 3.83
CA TYR A 158 -9.21 -7.70 4.54
C TYR A 158 -8.43 -6.58 3.89
N LYS A 159 -8.47 -5.41 4.51
CA LYS A 159 -7.83 -4.21 3.98
C LYS A 159 -6.34 -4.15 4.28
N GLY A 160 -5.93 -4.71 5.42
CA GLY A 160 -4.53 -4.78 5.81
C GLY A 160 -4.23 -6.04 6.61
N LEU A 161 -2.95 -6.34 6.74
CA LEU A 161 -2.44 -7.51 7.43
C LEU A 161 -2.84 -7.52 8.91
N GLY A 162 -3.04 -6.34 9.51
CA GLY A 162 -3.55 -6.19 10.88
C GLY A 162 -5.02 -6.62 11.08
N THR A 163 -5.79 -6.84 10.01
CA THR A 163 -7.19 -7.32 10.11
C THR A 163 -7.25 -8.81 10.45
N SER A 164 -6.19 -9.56 10.11
CA SER A 164 -6.11 -11.00 10.38
C SER A 164 -5.68 -11.29 11.81
N GLY A 165 -6.37 -12.25 12.43
CA GLY A 165 -6.04 -12.72 13.77
C GLY A 165 -4.84 -13.68 13.77
N ALA A 166 -4.33 -14.01 14.96
CA ALA A 166 -3.19 -14.93 15.11
C ALA A 166 -3.47 -16.34 14.55
N GLU A 167 -4.72 -16.80 14.58
CA GLU A 167 -5.13 -18.09 14.01
C GLU A 167 -5.00 -18.10 12.48
N GLU A 168 -5.45 -17.05 11.82
CA GLU A 168 -5.29 -16.89 10.36
C GLU A 168 -3.83 -16.71 9.99
N GLY A 169 -3.05 -15.99 10.81
CA GLY A 169 -1.60 -15.91 10.67
C GLY A 169 -0.98 -17.32 10.62
N ARG A 170 -1.27 -18.17 11.61
CA ARG A 170 -0.80 -19.56 11.61
C ARG A 170 -1.25 -20.33 10.37
N GLU A 171 -2.52 -20.23 9.96
CA GLU A 171 -3.03 -20.85 8.72
C GLU A 171 -2.22 -20.43 7.48
N TYR A 172 -1.86 -19.14 7.37
CA TYR A 172 -1.09 -18.63 6.25
C TYR A 172 0.35 -19.16 6.23
N PHE A 173 1.01 -19.26 7.38
CA PHE A 173 2.37 -19.77 7.49
C PHE A 173 2.43 -21.30 7.37
N GLU A 174 1.43 -22.04 7.87
CA GLU A 174 1.29 -23.48 7.62
C GLU A 174 1.15 -23.78 6.12
N ASN A 175 0.49 -22.87 5.37
CA ASN A 175 0.34 -22.95 3.92
C ASN A 175 1.19 -21.90 3.20
N ILE A 176 2.44 -21.67 3.66
CA ILE A 176 3.30 -20.61 3.12
C ILE A 176 3.52 -20.72 1.62
N ASP A 177 3.56 -21.94 1.06
CA ASP A 177 3.75 -22.18 -0.37
C ASP A 177 2.61 -21.61 -1.24
N ARG A 178 1.40 -21.44 -0.68
CA ARG A 178 0.28 -20.78 -1.37
C ARG A 178 0.39 -19.26 -1.32
N HIS A 179 0.99 -18.73 -0.25
CA HIS A 179 1.11 -17.31 0.04
C HIS A 179 2.44 -16.73 -0.46
N ARG A 180 3.41 -17.58 -0.82
CA ARG A 180 4.74 -17.19 -1.30
C ARG A 180 4.79 -17.21 -2.82
N LEU A 181 5.06 -16.05 -3.40
CA LEU A 181 5.40 -15.88 -4.81
C LEU A 181 6.87 -15.49 -4.92
N SER A 182 7.60 -16.10 -5.83
CA SER A 182 9.00 -15.72 -6.12
C SER A 182 9.06 -14.80 -7.32
N PHE A 183 9.88 -13.75 -7.25
CA PHE A 183 10.18 -12.96 -8.44
C PHE A 183 11.23 -13.68 -9.30
N VAL A 184 11.06 -13.62 -10.62
CA VAL A 184 11.97 -14.21 -11.59
C VAL A 184 12.16 -13.22 -12.73
N GLU A 185 13.41 -12.89 -13.05
CA GLU A 185 13.74 -12.11 -14.25
C GLU A 185 13.62 -13.02 -15.47
N GLN A 186 12.72 -12.70 -16.41
CA GLN A 186 12.57 -13.47 -17.65
C GLN A 186 13.48 -12.96 -18.76
N ASP A 187 13.69 -11.64 -18.81
CA ASP A 187 14.52 -10.99 -19.82
C ASP A 187 15.21 -9.72 -19.30
N GLN A 188 16.23 -9.24 -20.03
CA GLN A 188 16.95 -8.00 -19.69
C GLN A 188 16.09 -6.74 -19.83
N SER A 189 14.98 -6.79 -20.57
CA SER A 189 14.08 -5.64 -20.72
C SER A 189 13.28 -5.35 -19.45
N GLU A 190 13.21 -6.31 -18.51
CA GLU A 190 12.62 -6.11 -17.20
C GLU A 190 13.37 -5.08 -16.34
N GLU A 191 14.70 -4.98 -16.49
CA GLU A 191 15.48 -3.94 -15.82
C GLU A 191 15.01 -2.55 -16.23
N ASP A 192 14.73 -2.33 -17.52
CA ASP A 192 14.22 -1.05 -18.03
C ASP A 192 12.85 -0.71 -17.42
N ARG A 193 11.98 -1.70 -17.19
CA ARG A 193 10.69 -1.48 -16.54
C ARG A 193 10.85 -0.97 -15.11
N ILE A 194 11.80 -1.51 -14.35
CA ILE A 194 12.12 -1.02 -13.00
C ILE A 194 12.67 0.40 -13.07
N VAL A 195 13.56 0.70 -14.02
CA VAL A 195 14.11 2.06 -14.20
C VAL A 195 13.03 3.05 -14.61
N MET A 196 12.15 2.69 -15.55
CA MET A 196 11.00 3.51 -15.98
C MET A 196 10.11 3.90 -14.78
N ALA A 197 9.83 2.94 -13.89
CA ALA A 197 8.99 3.18 -12.73
C ALA A 197 9.61 4.13 -11.70
N PHE A 198 10.92 4.09 -11.47
CA PHE A 198 11.56 4.78 -10.34
C PHE A 198 12.62 5.84 -10.68
N GLY A 199 13.04 5.94 -11.95
CA GLY A 199 14.01 6.92 -12.44
C GLY A 199 13.37 8.30 -12.63
N LYS A 200 14.03 9.36 -12.16
CA LYS A 200 13.51 10.73 -12.22
C LYS A 200 13.50 11.33 -13.62
N ASP A 201 14.32 10.83 -14.53
CA ASP A 201 14.40 11.22 -15.93
C ASP A 201 13.32 10.56 -16.81
N ARG A 202 12.67 9.49 -16.32
CA ARG A 202 11.65 8.71 -17.06
C ARG A 202 10.21 9.22 -16.88
N VAL A 203 10.03 10.53 -16.71
CA VAL A 203 8.71 11.12 -16.43
C VAL A 203 7.74 10.96 -17.61
N GLU A 204 8.18 11.25 -18.84
CA GLU A 204 7.31 11.16 -20.02
C GLU A 204 6.93 9.71 -20.31
N ASP A 205 7.86 8.77 -20.17
CA ASP A 205 7.59 7.33 -20.29
C ASP A 205 6.50 6.88 -19.31
N ARG A 206 6.52 7.36 -18.06
CA ARG A 206 5.45 7.06 -17.09
C ARG A 206 4.10 7.65 -17.49
N LYS A 207 4.08 8.85 -18.09
CA LYS A 207 2.82 9.45 -18.58
C LYS A 207 2.26 8.61 -19.72
N GLU A 208 3.09 8.22 -20.67
CA GLU A 208 2.69 7.35 -21.77
C GLU A 208 2.21 5.99 -21.25
N TRP A 209 2.96 5.38 -20.33
CA TRP A 209 2.61 4.11 -19.69
C TRP A 209 1.25 4.14 -19.00
N ILE A 210 0.99 5.16 -18.17
CA ILE A 210 -0.31 5.34 -17.50
C ILE A 210 -1.42 5.63 -18.53
N THR A 211 -1.12 6.41 -19.57
CA THR A 211 -2.09 6.77 -20.61
C THR A 211 -2.49 5.54 -21.41
N ASN A 212 -1.51 4.77 -21.87
CA ASN A 212 -1.70 3.51 -22.61
C ASN A 212 -2.49 2.50 -21.78
N PHE A 213 -2.24 2.39 -20.48
CA PHE A 213 -3.06 1.52 -19.64
C PHE A 213 -4.51 1.99 -19.57
N LYS A 214 -4.76 3.30 -19.43
CA LYS A 214 -6.12 3.85 -19.39
C LYS A 214 -6.84 3.77 -20.74
N THR A 215 -6.13 3.81 -21.87
CA THR A 215 -6.72 3.82 -23.22
C THR A 215 -6.82 2.43 -23.85
N ASN A 216 -5.88 1.52 -23.59
CA ASN A 216 -5.73 0.27 -24.34
C ASN A 216 -6.00 -1.02 -23.55
N VAL A 217 -6.31 -0.99 -22.25
CA VAL A 217 -6.42 -2.22 -21.47
C VAL A 217 -7.86 -2.61 -21.14
N ASN A 218 -8.20 -3.81 -21.60
CA ASN A 218 -9.24 -4.68 -21.10
C ASN A 218 -9.07 -4.78 -19.57
N VAL A 219 -9.95 -4.14 -18.79
CA VAL A 219 -9.90 -3.95 -17.32
C VAL A 219 -9.68 -5.25 -16.50
N ASN A 220 -9.71 -6.40 -17.18
CA ASN A 220 -9.56 -7.74 -16.62
C ASN A 220 -8.13 -8.31 -16.67
N GLU A 221 -7.13 -7.62 -17.23
CA GLU A 221 -5.73 -8.11 -17.22
C GLU A 221 -5.05 -7.79 -15.88
N SER A 222 -5.56 -8.39 -14.80
CA SER A 222 -4.98 -8.29 -13.46
C SER A 222 -3.83 -9.28 -13.27
N MET A 223 -2.96 -9.00 -12.29
CA MET A 223 -1.97 -9.97 -11.82
C MET A 223 -2.62 -11.30 -11.47
N ASP A 224 -2.11 -12.41 -12.02
CA ASP A 224 -2.51 -13.75 -11.64
C ASP A 224 -1.76 -14.16 -10.37
N TYR A 225 -2.49 -14.31 -9.27
CA TYR A 225 -1.95 -14.74 -7.97
C TYR A 225 -2.08 -16.25 -7.74
N SER A 226 -2.48 -17.03 -8.76
CA SER A 226 -2.54 -18.49 -8.71
C SER A 226 -1.20 -19.17 -9.05
N VAL A 227 -0.32 -18.45 -9.77
CA VAL A 227 1.02 -18.90 -10.11
C VAL A 227 1.95 -18.94 -8.89
N ARG A 228 3.16 -19.50 -9.04
CA ARG A 228 4.21 -19.49 -7.99
C ARG A 228 5.33 -18.49 -8.26
N GLN A 229 5.44 -18.05 -9.51
CA GLN A 229 6.50 -17.18 -10.00
C GLN A 229 5.87 -16.00 -10.74
N VAL A 230 6.38 -14.81 -10.48
CA VAL A 230 5.95 -13.56 -11.11
C VAL A 230 7.15 -12.86 -11.72
N SER A 231 6.99 -12.29 -12.91
CA SER A 231 8.04 -11.48 -13.53
C SER A 231 8.08 -10.07 -12.93
N TYR A 232 9.23 -9.40 -12.97
CA TYR A 232 9.30 -8.00 -12.56
C TYR A 232 8.50 -7.11 -13.50
N ARG A 233 8.43 -7.47 -14.79
CA ARG A 233 7.58 -6.80 -15.78
C ARG A 233 6.10 -6.90 -15.43
N ASP A 234 5.58 -8.10 -15.17
CA ASP A 234 4.18 -8.27 -14.78
C ASP A 234 3.88 -7.50 -13.50
N PHE A 235 4.81 -7.51 -12.54
CA PHE A 235 4.66 -6.72 -11.33
C PHE A 235 4.55 -5.22 -11.63
N VAL A 236 5.43 -4.67 -12.46
CA VAL A 236 5.37 -3.26 -12.85
C VAL A 236 4.07 -2.97 -13.59
N ASP A 237 3.84 -3.66 -14.71
CA ASP A 237 2.78 -3.35 -15.68
C ASP A 237 1.37 -3.80 -15.25
N LYS A 238 1.22 -4.71 -14.27
CA LYS A 238 -0.10 -5.22 -13.81
C LYS A 238 -0.42 -4.94 -12.34
N GLU A 239 0.58 -4.68 -11.49
CA GLU A 239 0.36 -4.40 -10.05
C GLU A 239 0.76 -2.96 -9.67
N LEU A 240 1.99 -2.54 -9.96
CA LEU A 240 2.50 -1.20 -9.60
C LEU A 240 1.80 -0.08 -10.39
N ILE A 241 1.33 -0.35 -11.60
CA ILE A 241 0.56 0.64 -12.37
C ILE A 241 -0.74 1.05 -11.66
N LEU A 242 -1.38 0.12 -10.95
CA LEU A 242 -2.63 0.39 -10.23
C LEU A 242 -2.39 1.40 -9.12
N PHE A 243 -1.24 1.30 -8.44
CA PHE A 243 -0.80 2.32 -7.51
C PHE A 243 -0.61 3.68 -8.19
N SER A 244 0.08 3.72 -9.33
CA SER A 244 0.36 4.96 -10.04
C SER A 244 -0.92 5.68 -10.46
N ILE A 245 -1.92 4.92 -10.91
CA ILE A 245 -3.25 5.43 -11.26
C ILE A 245 -3.97 5.94 -10.00
N ALA A 246 -4.03 5.14 -8.94
CA ALA A 246 -4.66 5.53 -7.69
C ALA A 246 -3.98 6.77 -7.08
N ASP A 247 -2.66 6.91 -7.24
CA ASP A 247 -1.90 8.06 -6.77
C ASP A 247 -2.25 9.34 -7.55
N CYS A 248 -2.36 9.26 -8.88
CA CYS A 248 -2.87 10.35 -9.69
C CYS A 248 -4.30 10.75 -9.28
N GLU A 249 -5.19 9.77 -9.11
CA GLU A 249 -6.60 10.02 -8.77
C GLU A 249 -6.78 10.68 -7.40
N ARG A 250 -5.97 10.32 -6.41
CA ARG A 250 -6.05 10.93 -5.07
C ARG A 250 -5.26 12.24 -4.97
N SER A 251 -4.29 12.48 -5.84
CA SER A 251 -3.37 13.63 -5.76
C SER A 251 -3.75 14.78 -6.68
N ILE A 252 -4.35 14.51 -7.84
CA ILE A 252 -4.73 15.51 -8.85
C ILE A 252 -6.23 15.82 -8.71
N PRO A 253 -6.63 17.10 -8.58
CA PRO A 253 -8.04 17.46 -8.50
C PRO A 253 -8.77 17.29 -9.84
N SER A 254 -10.09 17.17 -9.79
CA SER A 254 -10.93 17.23 -11.00
C SER A 254 -11.02 18.66 -11.53
N ALA A 255 -11.04 18.81 -12.85
CA ALA A 255 -11.22 20.11 -13.51
C ALA A 255 -12.63 20.72 -13.29
N ILE A 256 -13.62 19.90 -12.91
CA ILE A 256 -15.01 20.34 -12.76
C ILE A 256 -15.21 21.09 -11.43
N ASP A 257 -14.69 20.53 -10.33
CA ASP A 257 -14.93 21.03 -8.97
C ASP A 257 -13.66 21.49 -8.24
N GLY A 258 -12.48 21.25 -8.82
CA GLY A 258 -11.20 21.56 -8.18
C GLY A 258 -10.87 20.66 -6.98
N PHE A 259 -11.62 19.58 -6.73
CA PHE A 259 -11.42 18.73 -5.56
C PHE A 259 -10.68 17.44 -5.85
N LYS A 260 -9.82 17.08 -4.90
CA LYS A 260 -9.34 15.71 -4.71
C LYS A 260 -10.44 14.85 -4.06
N PRO A 261 -10.44 13.52 -4.22
CA PRO A 261 -11.45 12.64 -3.64
C PRO A 261 -11.65 12.83 -2.13
N GLY A 262 -10.58 13.05 -1.35
CA GLY A 262 -10.67 13.31 0.09
C GLY A 262 -11.48 14.57 0.42
N GLN A 263 -11.22 15.67 -0.29
CA GLN A 263 -11.95 16.93 -0.13
C GLN A 263 -13.43 16.78 -0.51
N ARG A 264 -13.70 16.07 -1.62
CA ARG A 264 -15.06 15.79 -2.08
C ARG A 264 -15.85 14.96 -1.07
N LYS A 265 -15.23 13.94 -0.47
CA LYS A 265 -15.82 13.11 0.58
C LYS A 265 -16.15 13.93 1.84
N ILE A 266 -15.27 14.86 2.23
CA ILE A 266 -15.53 15.79 3.35
C ILE A 266 -16.77 16.63 3.08
N LEU A 267 -16.85 17.32 1.93
CA LEU A 267 -18.01 18.15 1.59
C LEU A 267 -19.30 17.33 1.46
N PHE A 268 -19.23 16.17 0.80
CA PHE A 268 -20.37 15.25 0.74
C PHE A 268 -20.90 14.91 2.12
N SER A 269 -20.03 14.58 3.07
CA SER A 269 -20.42 14.27 4.45
C SER A 269 -20.96 15.50 5.19
N CYS A 270 -20.40 16.70 4.97
CA CYS A 270 -20.94 17.94 5.53
C CYS A 270 -22.37 18.21 5.02
N PHE A 271 -22.62 18.03 3.72
CA PHE A 271 -23.96 18.16 3.14
C PHE A 271 -24.91 17.09 3.66
N LYS A 272 -24.47 15.82 3.70
CA LYS A 272 -25.27 14.69 4.19
C LYS A 272 -25.73 14.87 5.64
N ARG A 273 -24.88 15.46 6.48
CA ARG A 273 -25.20 15.74 7.89
C ARG A 273 -26.01 17.02 8.09
N ASN A 274 -26.15 17.85 7.04
CA ASN A 274 -26.63 19.23 7.16
C ASN A 274 -25.82 20.02 8.20
N LEU A 275 -24.51 20.09 8.01
CA LEU A 275 -23.57 20.71 8.95
C LEU A 275 -23.76 22.24 9.00
N VAL A 276 -24.67 22.68 9.88
CA VAL A 276 -24.96 24.11 10.15
C VAL A 276 -24.36 24.60 11.47
N ASN A 277 -24.06 23.68 12.39
CA ASN A 277 -23.48 23.97 13.70
C ASN A 277 -22.04 23.46 13.76
N SER A 278 -21.19 24.22 14.45
CA SER A 278 -19.77 23.93 14.65
C SER A 278 -19.55 22.53 15.24
N ILE A 279 -18.63 21.75 14.66
CA ILE A 279 -18.28 20.39 15.11
C ILE A 279 -16.76 20.25 15.26
N LYS A 280 -16.29 19.46 16.23
CA LYS A 280 -14.85 19.19 16.37
C LYS A 280 -14.30 18.53 15.11
N VAL A 281 -13.12 18.95 14.66
CA VAL A 281 -12.48 18.40 13.45
C VAL A 281 -12.28 16.88 13.56
N VAL A 282 -11.90 16.36 14.73
CA VAL A 282 -11.76 14.91 14.95
C VAL A 282 -13.09 14.18 14.80
N GLN A 283 -14.19 14.75 15.30
CA GLN A 283 -15.53 14.14 15.17
C GLN A 283 -16.01 14.17 13.72
N LEU A 284 -15.75 15.26 13.00
CA LEU A 284 -16.05 15.34 11.58
C LEU A 284 -15.23 14.32 10.78
N ALA A 285 -13.93 14.18 11.06
CA ALA A 285 -13.08 13.19 10.38
C ALA A 285 -13.59 11.76 10.60
N GLY A 286 -13.98 11.39 11.83
CA GLY A 286 -14.60 10.09 12.11
C GLY A 286 -15.92 9.90 11.36
N TYR A 287 -16.78 10.92 11.34
CA TYR A 287 -18.05 10.88 10.59
C TYR A 287 -17.83 10.71 9.09
N VAL A 288 -16.88 11.46 8.50
CA VAL A 288 -16.50 11.34 7.09
C VAL A 288 -15.97 9.94 6.80
N SER A 289 -15.10 9.42 7.66
CA SER A 289 -14.51 8.09 7.52
C SER A 289 -15.57 7.00 7.39
N GLU A 290 -16.54 7.00 8.30
CA GLU A 290 -17.66 6.06 8.35
C GLU A 290 -18.63 6.23 7.17
N HIS A 291 -19.04 7.47 6.87
CA HIS A 291 -20.18 7.72 5.98
C HIS A 291 -19.79 7.84 4.49
N SER A 292 -18.50 7.98 4.19
CA SER A 292 -17.99 8.12 2.83
C SER A 292 -17.12 6.93 2.38
N ALA A 293 -17.00 5.89 3.21
CA ALA A 293 -16.08 4.76 2.99
C ALA A 293 -14.65 5.25 2.69
N TYR A 294 -14.08 6.06 3.59
CA TYR A 294 -12.70 6.51 3.45
C TYR A 294 -11.73 5.46 3.99
N HIS A 295 -10.64 5.22 3.26
CA HIS A 295 -9.75 4.10 3.53
C HIS A 295 -8.29 4.50 3.83
N HIS A 296 -7.92 5.78 3.95
CA HIS A 296 -6.51 6.18 4.14
C HIS A 296 -6.19 6.77 5.53
N GLY A 297 -6.98 6.42 6.54
CA GLY A 297 -6.77 6.82 7.94
C GLY A 297 -7.29 8.23 8.27
N GLU A 298 -7.81 8.41 9.49
CA GLU A 298 -8.46 9.66 9.90
C GLU A 298 -7.50 10.84 10.02
N GLN A 299 -6.22 10.61 10.30
CA GLN A 299 -5.22 11.68 10.40
C GLN A 299 -5.07 12.46 9.08
N SER A 300 -5.15 11.77 7.94
CA SER A 300 -5.12 12.41 6.61
C SER A 300 -6.37 13.26 6.35
N LEU A 301 -7.55 12.75 6.77
CA LEU A 301 -8.80 13.51 6.70
C LEU A 301 -8.76 14.77 7.56
N VAL A 302 -8.26 14.65 8.79
CA VAL A 302 -8.09 15.78 9.70
C VAL A 302 -7.24 16.88 9.08
N GLN A 303 -6.08 16.53 8.51
CA GLN A 303 -5.22 17.50 7.83
C GLN A 303 -5.91 18.14 6.62
N THR A 304 -6.69 17.35 5.88
CA THR A 304 -7.47 17.84 4.74
C THR A 304 -8.56 18.83 5.19
N ILE A 305 -9.29 18.52 6.27
CA ILE A 305 -10.31 19.41 6.87
C ILE A 305 -9.67 20.72 7.31
N VAL A 306 -8.53 20.66 8.03
CA VAL A 306 -7.80 21.86 8.45
C VAL A 306 -7.41 22.72 7.25
N GLY A 307 -6.82 22.11 6.22
CA GLY A 307 -6.44 22.81 4.99
C GLY A 307 -7.61 23.45 4.25
N MET A 308 -8.80 22.83 4.27
CA MET A 308 -10.01 23.37 3.63
C MET A 308 -10.63 24.56 4.40
N ALA A 309 -10.34 24.68 5.70
CA ALA A 309 -10.83 25.77 6.56
C ALA A 309 -9.85 26.95 6.68
N GLN A 310 -8.59 26.79 6.24
CA GLN A 310 -7.57 27.84 6.31
C GLN A 310 -7.89 29.03 5.41
N ASP A 311 -7.78 30.25 5.96
CA ASP A 311 -8.15 31.52 5.31
C ASP A 311 -7.05 32.62 5.43
N PHE A 312 -5.83 32.25 5.84
CA PHE A 312 -4.74 33.22 5.92
C PHE A 312 -4.28 33.64 4.52
N VAL A 313 -3.67 34.83 4.40
CA VAL A 313 -3.17 35.33 3.10
C VAL A 313 -2.21 34.31 2.47
N GLY A 314 -2.60 33.76 1.32
CA GLY A 314 -1.87 32.71 0.61
C GLY A 314 -2.43 31.28 0.77
N SER A 315 -3.54 31.09 1.49
CA SER A 315 -4.27 29.81 1.53
C SER A 315 -5.44 29.78 0.53
N ASN A 316 -6.68 29.62 0.98
CA ASN A 316 -7.87 29.53 0.15
C ASN A 316 -8.49 30.92 -0.06
N ASN A 317 -8.76 31.30 -1.31
CA ASN A 317 -9.50 32.53 -1.62
C ASN A 317 -10.92 32.49 -1.04
N VAL A 318 -11.55 31.31 -1.06
CA VAL A 318 -12.87 31.07 -0.49
C VAL A 318 -12.82 29.74 0.28
N PRO A 319 -12.57 29.77 1.60
CA PRO A 319 -12.60 28.56 2.41
C PRO A 319 -14.04 28.02 2.47
N LEU A 320 -14.21 26.73 2.20
CA LEU A 320 -15.52 26.06 2.15
C LEU A 320 -15.96 25.53 3.52
N LEU A 321 -15.02 25.52 4.46
CA LEU A 321 -15.22 25.18 5.85
C LEU A 321 -14.86 26.41 6.69
N ARG A 322 -15.61 26.65 7.77
CA ARG A 322 -15.35 27.79 8.64
C ARG A 322 -14.32 27.39 9.67
N LYS A 323 -13.26 28.17 9.86
CA LYS A 323 -12.37 27.96 11.01
C LYS A 323 -13.07 28.40 12.31
N ASP A 324 -13.10 27.53 13.31
CA ASP A 324 -13.50 27.85 14.68
C ASP A 324 -12.41 27.35 15.65
N GLY A 325 -11.54 28.27 16.04
CA GLY A 325 -10.29 28.00 16.74
C GLY A 325 -9.05 28.28 15.87
N GLN A 326 -7.91 27.70 16.25
CA GLN A 326 -6.62 27.96 15.60
C GLN A 326 -6.30 26.93 14.50
N PHE A 327 -6.55 27.29 13.24
CA PHE A 327 -6.31 26.49 12.02
C PHE A 327 -4.95 26.75 11.33
N GLY A 328 -4.07 27.48 12.00
CA GLY A 328 -2.75 27.87 11.54
C GLY A 328 -2.74 29.26 10.92
N THR A 329 -1.54 29.82 10.79
CA THR A 329 -1.31 31.19 10.33
C THR A 329 -0.32 31.23 9.17
N ARG A 330 -0.23 32.39 8.54
CA ARG A 330 0.77 32.65 7.51
C ARG A 330 2.22 32.50 8.00
N LEU A 331 2.50 32.61 9.30
CA LEU A 331 3.87 32.57 9.84
C LEU A 331 4.54 31.22 9.55
N HIS A 332 3.75 30.14 9.57
CA HIS A 332 4.22 28.78 9.32
C HIS A 332 3.47 28.11 8.17
N GLY A 333 2.79 28.89 7.32
CA GLY A 333 1.99 28.37 6.21
C GLY A 333 0.92 27.37 6.67
N GLY A 334 0.29 27.63 7.81
CA GLY A 334 -0.77 26.79 8.37
C GLY A 334 -0.29 25.61 9.23
N LYS A 335 1.03 25.36 9.33
CA LYS A 335 1.59 24.24 10.11
C LYS A 335 1.52 24.44 11.63
N ASP A 336 1.29 25.67 12.06
CA ASP A 336 1.07 26.10 13.44
C ASP A 336 -0.40 26.01 13.89
N HIS A 337 -1.18 25.16 13.22
CA HIS A 337 -2.54 24.86 13.65
C HIS A 337 -2.56 24.12 15.00
N ALA A 338 -3.59 24.35 15.81
CA ALA A 338 -3.75 23.66 17.08
C ALA A 338 -4.13 22.19 16.85
N ALA A 339 -3.99 21.37 17.91
CA ALA A 339 -4.32 19.96 17.80
C ALA A 339 -5.80 19.78 17.42
N PRO A 340 -6.13 18.85 16.51
CA PRO A 340 -7.48 18.63 15.96
C PRO A 340 -8.61 18.48 16.99
N ARG A 341 -8.28 18.02 18.19
CA ARG A 341 -9.22 17.85 19.31
C ARG A 341 -9.70 19.15 19.94
N TYR A 342 -9.02 20.27 19.68
CA TYR A 342 -9.31 21.60 20.23
C TYR A 342 -9.94 22.56 19.22
N ILE A 343 -10.04 22.16 17.95
CA ILE A 343 -10.52 23.01 16.87
C ILE A 343 -11.81 22.45 16.27
N PHE A 344 -12.66 23.35 15.82
CA PHE A 344 -13.98 23.08 15.30
C PHE A 344 -14.15 23.71 13.92
N THR A 345 -15.09 23.18 13.14
CA THR A 345 -15.34 23.65 11.77
C THR A 345 -16.79 23.65 11.36
#